data_AF-A0A2S9KFC5-F1
#
_entry.id   AF-A0A2S9KFC5-F1
#
_cell.length_a   1.000
_cell.length_b   1.000
_cell.length_c   1.000
_cell.angle_alpha   90.00
_cell.angle_beta   90.00
_cell.angle_gamma   90.00
#
_symmetry.space_group_name_H-M   'P 1'
#
loop_
_entity.id
_entity.type
_entity.pdbx_description
1 polymer ?
#
loop_
_entity_poly.entity_id
_entity_poly.type
_entity_poly.pdbx_seq_one_letter_code
_entity_poly.pdbx_strand_id
1 'polypeptide(L)'
;MANPNDQTQAGSSAAAQLEADVKRAVEQGLNLQDQVRQLTLAQIGSGKFDLAALRELSQAVLNGALAGAQPLLQPALAQTGQAKEQLQQVVAGLDAALAQLAQSASLALQEAAGKAQAFSATDLKHARADFEQLEQMFLETLQSTASRTRDAAGVILSELLAHSRLHGSAVGAQLQQGWLTTAQQLGEVGKAQLDAGLKLAQASTDLLRQIAAGVLGGLAEQVKPAAKAGPGHKET
;
A
#
# COMPACT_ATOMS: atom_id res chain seq x y z
N MET A 1 -15.91 24.66 -4.34
CA MET A 1 -14.63 24.71 -3.61
C MET A 1 -14.76 23.76 -2.43
N ALA A 2 -14.08 22.60 -2.47
CA ALA A 2 -14.10 21.67 -1.35
C ALA A 2 -13.25 22.26 -0.22
N ASN A 3 -13.81 22.32 0.99
CA ASN A 3 -13.15 22.86 2.16
C ASN A 3 -11.98 21.92 2.55
N PRO A 4 -10.74 22.40 2.73
CA PRO A 4 -9.61 21.54 3.10
C PRO A 4 -9.82 20.80 4.42
N ASN A 5 -10.71 21.30 5.29
CA ASN A 5 -11.04 20.69 6.57
C ASN A 5 -11.85 19.38 6.47
N ASP A 6 -12.64 19.20 5.39
CA ASP A 6 -13.45 17.98 5.18
C ASP A 6 -12.58 16.76 4.82
N GLN A 7 -11.45 16.98 4.12
CA GLN A 7 -10.54 15.91 3.71
C GLN A 7 -9.71 15.38 4.90
N THR A 8 -9.30 16.27 5.81
CA THR A 8 -8.55 15.89 7.01
C THR A 8 -9.43 15.13 8.02
N GLN A 9 -10.70 15.50 8.17
CA GLN A 9 -11.65 14.78 9.02
C GLN A 9 -12.03 13.41 8.46
N ALA A 10 -12.23 13.30 7.14
CA ALA A 10 -12.50 12.03 6.48
C ALA A 10 -11.33 11.04 6.63
N GLY A 11 -10.09 11.47 6.40
CA GLY A 11 -8.88 10.64 6.56
C GLY A 11 -8.67 10.15 7.99
N SER A 12 -8.86 11.03 8.97
CA SER A 12 -8.77 10.69 10.40
C SER A 12 -9.84 9.67 10.82
N SER A 13 -11.06 9.77 10.28
CA SER A 13 -12.14 8.81 10.55
C SER A 13 -11.86 7.42 9.95
N ALA A 14 -11.26 7.37 8.75
CA ALA A 14 -10.92 6.13 8.06
C ALA A 14 -9.80 5.36 8.77
N ALA A 15 -8.77 6.08 9.24
CA ALA A 15 -7.68 5.50 10.03
C ALA A 15 -8.21 4.94 11.37
N ALA A 16 -9.07 5.68 12.07
CA ALA A 16 -9.66 5.21 13.32
C ALA A 16 -10.54 3.96 13.13
N GLN A 17 -11.32 3.92 12.04
CA GLN A 17 -12.14 2.74 11.71
C GLN A 17 -11.25 1.53 11.38
N LEU A 18 -10.19 1.73 10.59
CA LEU A 18 -9.23 0.68 10.25
C LEU A 18 -8.55 0.12 11.51
N GLU A 19 -8.13 0.98 12.43
CA GLU A 19 -7.55 0.56 13.71
C GLU A 19 -8.50 -0.36 14.49
N ALA A 20 -9.77 0.02 14.60
CA ALA A 20 -10.79 -0.78 15.28
C ALA A 20 -11.08 -2.12 14.57
N ASP A 21 -11.09 -2.12 13.24
CA ASP A 21 -11.33 -3.33 12.43
C ASP A 21 -10.17 -4.32 12.57
N VAL A 22 -8.92 -3.84 12.51
CA VAL A 22 -7.73 -4.67 12.72
C VAL A 22 -7.68 -5.21 14.14
N LYS A 23 -7.98 -4.39 15.16
CA LYS A 23 -8.07 -4.86 16.54
C LYS A 23 -9.02 -6.04 16.67
N ARG A 24 -10.23 -5.92 16.12
CA ARG A 24 -11.24 -7.00 16.15
C ARG A 24 -10.78 -8.24 15.39
N ALA A 25 -10.12 -8.08 14.24
CA ALA A 25 -9.58 -9.20 13.50
C ALA A 25 -8.55 -9.97 14.34
N VAL A 26 -7.60 -9.27 14.97
CA VAL A 26 -6.58 -9.87 15.84
C VAL A 26 -7.19 -10.60 17.03
N GLU A 27 -8.21 -10.03 17.67
CA GLU A 27 -8.97 -10.68 18.75
C GLU A 27 -9.65 -12.00 18.30
N GLN A 28 -10.04 -12.09 17.02
CA GLN A 28 -10.66 -13.30 16.43
C GLN A 28 -9.64 -14.33 15.94
N GLY A 29 -8.41 -13.90 15.62
CA GLY A 29 -7.24 -14.77 15.40
C GLY A 29 -7.23 -15.60 14.11
N LEU A 30 -8.10 -15.33 13.14
CA LEU A 30 -8.22 -16.15 11.92
C LEU A 30 -7.81 -15.37 10.66
N ASN A 31 -6.87 -15.93 9.88
CA ASN A 31 -6.42 -15.40 8.58
C ASN A 31 -6.04 -13.91 8.61
N LEU A 32 -5.28 -13.49 9.62
CA LEU A 32 -5.00 -12.07 9.86
C LEU A 32 -4.24 -11.42 8.71
N GLN A 33 -3.32 -12.16 8.09
CA GLN A 33 -2.56 -11.65 6.95
C GLN A 33 -3.49 -11.21 5.81
N ASP A 34 -4.43 -12.07 5.39
CA ASP A 34 -5.37 -11.74 4.32
C ASP A 34 -6.39 -10.69 4.73
N GLN A 35 -6.91 -10.74 5.96
CA GLN A 35 -7.84 -9.72 6.46
C GLN A 35 -7.19 -8.33 6.51
N VAL A 36 -6.00 -8.22 7.11
CA VAL A 36 -5.27 -6.95 7.20
C VAL A 36 -4.93 -6.45 5.81
N ARG A 37 -4.51 -7.33 4.90
CA ARG A 37 -4.27 -6.96 3.50
C ARG A 37 -5.52 -6.37 2.86
N GLN A 38 -6.67 -7.03 2.97
CA GLN A 38 -7.92 -6.57 2.39
C GLN A 38 -8.44 -5.27 3.01
N LEU A 39 -8.40 -5.14 4.34
CA LEU A 39 -8.80 -3.92 5.05
C LEU A 39 -7.93 -2.73 4.62
N THR A 40 -6.62 -2.94 4.52
CA THR A 40 -5.68 -1.91 4.08
C THR A 40 -5.93 -1.52 2.62
N LEU A 41 -6.11 -2.50 1.73
CA LEU A 41 -6.41 -2.26 0.31
C LEU A 41 -7.75 -1.57 0.09
N ALA A 42 -8.78 -1.91 0.87
CA ALA A 42 -10.10 -1.27 0.79
C ALA A 42 -10.00 0.23 1.12
N GLN A 43 -9.19 0.59 2.12
CA GLN A 43 -8.94 1.98 2.43
C GLN A 43 -8.14 2.66 1.31
N ILE A 44 -7.05 2.05 0.84
CA ILE A 44 -6.25 2.57 -0.29
C ILE A 44 -7.09 2.78 -1.57
N GLY A 45 -8.07 1.91 -1.84
CA GLY A 45 -8.93 2.02 -3.02
C GLY A 45 -9.99 3.12 -2.95
N SER A 46 -10.26 3.68 -1.77
CA SER A 46 -11.39 4.59 -1.54
C SER A 46 -11.04 6.09 -1.64
N GLY A 47 -9.77 6.44 -1.85
CA GLY A 47 -9.27 7.81 -1.78
C GLY A 47 -8.06 8.11 -2.67
N LYS A 48 -7.58 9.36 -2.62
CA LYS A 48 -6.30 9.77 -3.25
C LYS A 48 -5.19 9.63 -2.21
N PHE A 49 -4.31 8.65 -2.36
CA PHE A 49 -3.29 8.39 -1.35
C PHE A 49 -1.96 9.01 -1.73
N ASP A 50 -1.51 9.93 -0.89
CA ASP A 50 -0.11 10.32 -0.79
C ASP A 50 0.58 9.50 0.32
N LEU A 51 1.89 9.67 0.41
CA LEU A 51 2.73 8.94 1.36
C LEU A 51 2.39 9.25 2.83
N ALA A 52 1.76 10.40 3.12
CA ALA A 52 1.32 10.76 4.46
C ALA A 52 0.09 9.94 4.87
N ALA A 53 -0.91 9.85 4.00
CA ALA A 53 -2.10 9.04 4.23
C ALA A 53 -1.76 7.54 4.39
N LEU A 54 -0.83 7.02 3.57
CA LEU A 54 -0.35 5.63 3.72
C LEU A 54 0.35 5.38 5.06
N ARG A 55 1.09 6.38 5.55
CA ARG A 55 1.73 6.31 6.87
C ARG A 55 0.69 6.27 7.99
N GLU A 56 -0.35 7.10 7.91
CA GLU A 56 -1.43 7.09 8.90
C GLU A 56 -2.17 5.75 8.93
N LEU A 57 -2.51 5.18 7.77
CA LEU A 57 -3.13 3.86 7.69
C LEU A 57 -2.23 2.76 8.26
N SER A 58 -0.94 2.78 7.91
CA SER A 58 0.04 1.81 8.43
C SER A 58 0.14 1.89 9.96
N GLN A 59 0.11 3.11 10.53
CA GLN A 59 0.08 3.30 11.98
C GLN A 59 -1.21 2.77 12.60
N ALA A 60 -2.37 3.05 12.00
CA ALA A 60 -3.65 2.53 12.47
C ALA A 60 -3.68 0.99 12.49
N VAL A 61 -3.17 0.32 11.45
CA VAL A 61 -3.08 -1.15 11.40
C VAL A 61 -2.22 -1.69 12.54
N LEU A 62 -1.03 -1.12 12.74
CA LEU A 62 -0.13 -1.60 13.80
C LEU A 62 -0.68 -1.31 15.20
N ASN A 63 -1.28 -0.14 15.43
CA ASN A 63 -1.92 0.19 16.70
C ASN A 63 -3.09 -0.75 17.01
N GLY A 64 -3.94 -1.02 16.01
CA GLY A 64 -5.07 -1.94 16.15
C GLY A 64 -4.59 -3.34 16.50
N ALA A 65 -3.54 -3.80 15.84
CA ALA A 65 -2.95 -5.10 16.11
C ALA A 65 -2.32 -5.21 17.50
N LEU A 66 -1.61 -4.16 17.95
CA LEU A 66 -1.09 -4.10 19.31
C LEU A 66 -2.22 -4.19 20.35
N ALA A 67 -3.28 -3.40 20.16
CA ALA A 67 -4.44 -3.41 21.05
C ALA A 67 -5.15 -4.77 21.08
N GLY A 68 -5.27 -5.43 19.92
CA GLY A 68 -5.89 -6.76 19.81
C GLY A 68 -5.02 -7.90 20.36
N ALA A 69 -3.70 -7.77 20.28
CA ALA A 69 -2.75 -8.77 20.79
C ALA A 69 -2.49 -8.64 22.30
N GLN A 70 -2.85 -7.50 22.91
CA GLN A 70 -2.58 -7.22 24.33
C GLN A 70 -3.07 -8.32 25.30
N PRO A 71 -4.26 -8.94 25.11
CA PRO A 71 -4.70 -10.04 25.95
C PRO A 71 -3.77 -11.26 25.92
N LEU A 72 -3.16 -11.54 24.75
CA LEU A 72 -2.28 -12.69 24.53
C LEU A 72 -0.88 -12.50 25.15
N LEU A 73 -0.53 -11.27 25.53
CA LEU A 73 0.72 -10.94 26.19
C LEU A 73 0.66 -11.13 27.71
N GLN A 74 -0.50 -11.50 28.25
CA GLN A 74 -0.63 -11.81 29.68
C GLN A 74 0.22 -13.05 30.03
N PRO A 75 0.83 -13.12 31.23
CA PRO A 75 1.80 -14.17 31.58
C PRO A 75 1.31 -15.61 31.36
N ALA A 76 0.00 -15.85 31.54
CA ALA A 76 -0.63 -17.15 31.33
C ALA A 76 -0.69 -17.57 29.85
N LEU A 77 -0.76 -16.60 28.93
CA LEU A 77 -0.92 -16.80 27.49
C LEU A 77 0.37 -16.55 26.70
N ALA A 78 1.32 -15.79 27.25
CA ALA A 78 2.56 -15.43 26.58
C ALA A 78 3.41 -16.65 26.18
N GLN A 79 3.30 -17.77 26.89
CA GLN A 79 4.01 -19.02 26.60
C GLN A 79 3.55 -19.70 25.30
N THR A 80 2.39 -19.32 24.78
CA THR A 80 1.81 -19.93 23.57
C THR A 80 2.44 -19.41 22.28
N GLY A 81 3.18 -18.30 22.32
CA GLY A 81 3.70 -17.65 21.11
C GLY A 81 2.64 -16.98 20.23
N GLN A 82 1.34 -17.08 20.58
CA GLN A 82 0.24 -16.60 19.73
C GLN A 82 0.32 -15.10 19.43
N ALA A 83 0.70 -14.27 20.41
CA ALA A 83 0.87 -12.84 20.18
C ALA A 83 1.92 -12.55 19.09
N LYS A 84 3.02 -13.32 19.09
CA LYS A 84 4.08 -13.19 18.07
C LYS A 84 3.59 -13.60 16.69
N GLU A 85 2.91 -14.73 16.59
CA GLU A 85 2.33 -15.21 15.32
C GLU A 85 1.32 -14.22 14.75
N GLN A 86 0.42 -13.70 15.59
CA GLN A 86 -0.59 -12.74 15.15
C GLN A 86 0.02 -11.41 14.69
N LEU A 87 0.96 -10.85 15.46
CA LEU A 87 1.66 -9.63 15.06
C LEU A 87 2.47 -9.84 13.77
N GLN A 88 3.10 -11.01 13.60
CA GLN A 88 3.80 -11.35 12.36
C GLN A 88 2.85 -11.41 11.16
N GLN A 89 1.66 -12.01 11.31
CA GLN A 89 0.67 -12.05 10.23
C GLN A 89 0.14 -10.67 9.87
N VAL A 90 -0.09 -9.79 10.85
CA VAL A 90 -0.50 -8.40 10.60
C VAL A 90 0.58 -7.67 9.81
N VAL A 91 1.84 -7.75 10.24
CA VAL A 91 2.97 -7.09 9.56
C VAL A 91 3.11 -7.60 8.13
N ALA A 92 2.99 -8.92 7.92
CA ALA A 92 3.00 -9.52 6.59
C ALA A 92 1.81 -9.08 5.72
N GLY A 93 0.62 -8.90 6.31
CA GLY A 93 -0.58 -8.43 5.61
C GLY A 93 -0.46 -6.97 5.16
N LEU A 94 0.10 -6.12 6.03
CA LEU A 94 0.40 -4.73 5.73
C LEU A 94 1.46 -4.61 4.63
N ASP A 95 2.58 -5.34 4.76
CA ASP A 95 3.65 -5.40 3.75
C ASP A 95 3.10 -5.86 2.39
N ALA A 96 2.27 -6.90 2.37
CA ALA A 96 1.63 -7.40 1.15
C ALA A 96 0.68 -6.37 0.50
N ALA A 97 -0.08 -5.60 1.30
CA ALA A 97 -0.95 -4.55 0.77
C ALA A 97 -0.16 -3.42 0.12
N LEU A 98 0.91 -2.96 0.78
CA LEU A 98 1.81 -1.93 0.24
C LEU A 98 2.56 -2.44 -1.00
N ALA A 99 2.97 -3.71 -1.03
CA ALA A 99 3.59 -4.32 -2.19
C ALA A 99 2.62 -4.37 -3.40
N GLN A 100 1.36 -4.71 -3.17
CA GLN A 100 0.35 -4.72 -4.23
C GLN A 100 0.06 -3.31 -4.77
N LEU A 101 0.10 -2.28 -3.90
CA LEU A 101 0.05 -0.89 -4.33
C LEU A 101 1.25 -0.54 -5.24
N ALA A 102 2.47 -0.89 -4.81
CA ALA A 102 3.68 -0.65 -5.59
C ALA A 102 3.63 -1.35 -6.96
N GLN A 103 3.16 -2.60 -6.99
CA GLN A 103 2.96 -3.36 -8.22
C GLN A 103 1.98 -2.65 -9.18
N SER A 104 0.84 -2.20 -8.66
CA SER A 104 -0.20 -1.54 -9.46
C SER A 104 0.31 -0.24 -10.06
N ALA A 105 1.06 0.55 -9.29
CA ALA A 105 1.70 1.77 -9.78
C ALA A 105 2.78 1.48 -10.85
N SER A 106 3.58 0.42 -10.67
CA SER A 106 4.56 -0.01 -11.67
C SER A 106 3.91 -0.44 -12.99
N LEU A 107 2.80 -1.19 -12.92
CA LEU A 107 2.05 -1.62 -14.12
C LEU A 107 1.46 -0.43 -14.87
N ALA A 108 0.90 0.55 -14.15
CA ALA A 108 0.39 1.77 -14.77
C ALA A 108 1.49 2.60 -15.45
N LEU A 109 2.69 2.65 -14.86
CA LEU A 109 3.85 3.29 -15.46
C LEU A 109 4.28 2.59 -16.77
N GLN A 110 4.29 1.26 -16.77
CA GLN A 110 4.59 0.45 -17.96
C GLN A 110 3.55 0.66 -19.07
N GLU A 111 2.26 0.69 -18.73
CA GLU A 111 1.19 0.93 -19.70
C GLU A 111 1.27 2.33 -20.32
N ALA A 112 1.56 3.36 -19.51
CA ALA A 112 1.78 4.72 -20.00
C ALA A 112 2.99 4.77 -20.96
N ALA A 113 4.11 4.14 -20.61
CA ALA A 113 5.28 4.06 -21.48
C ALA A 113 4.96 3.35 -22.82
N GLY A 114 4.17 2.27 -22.78
CA GLY A 114 3.72 1.54 -23.97
C GLY A 114 2.75 2.32 -24.87
N LYS A 115 1.97 3.26 -24.33
CA LYS A 115 1.04 4.13 -25.08
C LYS A 115 1.70 5.35 -25.73
N ALA A 116 3.01 5.30 -25.95
CA ALA A 116 3.84 6.39 -26.51
C ALA A 116 3.90 7.66 -25.63
N GLN A 117 3.53 7.59 -24.35
CA GLN A 117 3.89 8.63 -23.38
C GLN A 117 5.34 8.38 -22.96
N ALA A 118 6.28 9.07 -23.62
CA ALA A 118 7.68 9.00 -23.28
C ALA A 118 7.92 9.62 -21.90
N PHE A 119 8.45 8.85 -20.96
CA PHE A 119 8.97 9.35 -19.70
C PHE A 119 10.42 9.80 -19.87
N SER A 120 10.77 10.93 -19.26
CA SER A 120 12.17 11.33 -19.18
C SER A 120 12.93 10.45 -18.18
N ALA A 121 14.26 10.39 -18.30
CA ALA A 121 15.10 9.74 -17.29
C ALA A 121 14.89 10.32 -15.88
N THR A 122 14.52 11.60 -15.80
CA THR A 122 14.18 12.31 -14.57
C THR A 122 12.88 11.77 -13.95
N ASP A 123 11.84 11.56 -14.76
CA ASP A 123 10.54 11.05 -14.28
C ASP A 123 10.67 9.64 -13.71
N LEU A 124 11.46 8.78 -14.36
CA LEU A 124 11.74 7.43 -13.88
C LEU A 124 12.54 7.44 -12.59
N LYS A 125 13.51 8.35 -12.46
CA LYS A 125 14.28 8.53 -11.22
C LYS A 125 13.38 8.98 -10.08
N HIS A 126 12.41 9.86 -10.34
CA HIS A 126 11.43 10.28 -9.34
C HIS A 126 10.53 9.13 -8.91
N ALA A 127 9.92 8.41 -9.85
CA ALA A 127 9.11 7.25 -9.54
C ALA A 127 9.89 6.21 -8.71
N ARG A 128 11.19 6.02 -9.00
CA ARG A 128 12.05 5.12 -8.20
C ARG A 128 12.20 5.62 -6.77
N ALA A 129 12.50 6.90 -6.60
CA ALA A 129 12.61 7.51 -5.29
C ALA A 129 11.29 7.41 -4.50
N ASP A 130 10.14 7.59 -5.16
CA ASP A 130 8.82 7.51 -4.51
C ASP A 130 8.55 6.11 -3.95
N PHE A 131 8.95 5.06 -4.65
CA PHE A 131 8.83 3.71 -4.12
C PHE A 131 9.87 3.35 -3.05
N GLU A 132 11.11 3.83 -3.18
CA GLU A 132 12.11 3.69 -2.11
C GLU A 132 11.62 4.38 -0.82
N GLN A 133 10.95 5.52 -0.96
CA GLN A 133 10.27 6.20 0.15
C GLN A 133 9.11 5.38 0.73
N LEU A 134 8.40 4.58 -0.08
CA LEU A 134 7.33 3.71 0.41
C LEU A 134 7.86 2.60 1.32
N GLU A 135 8.93 1.91 0.91
CA GLU A 135 9.59 0.91 1.76
C GLU A 135 10.16 1.54 3.03
N GLN A 136 10.85 2.68 2.89
CA GLN A 136 11.39 3.41 4.03
C GLN A 136 10.28 3.80 5.03
N MET A 137 9.13 4.27 4.52
CA MET A 137 7.97 4.63 5.34
C MET A 137 7.43 3.42 6.11
N PHE A 138 7.35 2.24 5.49
CA PHE A 138 6.94 1.00 6.15
C PHE A 138 7.88 0.64 7.31
N LEU A 139 9.19 0.63 7.05
CA LEU A 139 10.21 0.33 8.06
C LEU A 139 10.22 1.34 9.21
N GLU A 140 10.10 2.64 8.91
CA GLU A 140 10.00 3.70 9.91
C GLU A 140 8.74 3.57 10.77
N THR A 141 7.62 3.17 10.18
CA THR A 141 6.35 2.98 10.89
C THR A 141 6.44 1.80 11.85
N LEU A 142 7.04 0.69 11.43
CA LEU A 142 7.37 -0.43 12.33
C LEU A 142 8.30 0.01 13.46
N GLN A 143 9.40 0.72 13.13
CA GLN A 143 10.36 1.19 14.13
C GLN A 143 9.73 2.14 15.15
N SER A 144 8.96 3.10 14.67
CA SER A 144 8.27 4.10 15.51
C SER A 144 7.27 3.43 16.45
N THR A 145 6.54 2.42 15.96
CA THR A 145 5.54 1.70 16.75
C THR A 145 6.21 0.79 17.79
N ALA A 146 7.27 0.08 17.40
CA ALA A 146 8.09 -0.72 18.31
C ALA A 146 8.70 0.15 19.43
N SER A 147 9.25 1.33 19.09
CA SER A 147 9.90 2.23 20.06
C SER A 147 8.94 2.88 21.05
N ARG A 148 7.68 3.10 20.64
CA ARG A 148 6.62 3.64 21.51
C ARG A 148 6.08 2.57 22.48
N THR A 149 6.23 1.30 22.14
CA THR A 149 5.67 0.17 22.87
C THR A 149 6.76 -0.47 23.74
N ARG A 150 6.70 -0.31 25.06
CA ARG A 150 7.79 -0.75 25.97
C ARG A 150 7.64 -2.17 26.51
N ASP A 151 6.63 -2.91 26.06
CA ASP A 151 6.32 -4.26 26.54
C ASP A 151 6.78 -5.34 25.55
N ALA A 152 6.35 -6.59 25.78
CA ALA A 152 6.66 -7.74 24.93
C ALA A 152 6.23 -7.54 23.46
N ALA A 153 5.20 -6.75 23.18
CA ALA A 153 4.78 -6.45 21.81
C ALA A 153 5.84 -5.59 21.08
N GLY A 154 6.44 -4.63 21.78
CA GLY A 154 7.53 -3.81 21.24
C GLY A 154 8.77 -4.61 20.90
N VAL A 155 9.09 -5.63 21.71
CA VAL A 155 10.18 -6.58 21.43
C VAL A 155 9.88 -7.37 20.16
N ILE A 156 8.67 -7.94 20.04
CA ILE A 156 8.24 -8.68 18.85
C ILE A 156 8.33 -7.81 17.59
N LEU A 157 7.81 -6.57 17.64
CA LEU A 157 7.87 -5.64 16.50
C LEU A 157 9.31 -5.27 16.14
N SER A 158 10.21 -5.15 17.12
CA SER A 158 11.63 -4.89 16.88
C SER A 158 12.32 -6.07 16.19
N GLU A 159 11.98 -7.30 16.57
CA GLU A 159 12.45 -8.52 15.87
C GLU A 159 11.96 -8.57 14.43
N LEU A 160 10.67 -8.26 14.19
CA LEU A 160 10.09 -8.22 12.85
C LEU A 160 10.73 -7.13 11.97
N LEU A 161 11.01 -5.96 12.54
CA LEU A 161 11.76 -4.90 11.85
C LEU A 161 13.16 -5.37 11.48
N ALA A 162 13.89 -6.01 12.39
CA ALA A 162 15.22 -6.54 12.13
C ALA A 162 15.18 -7.60 11.02
N HIS A 163 14.18 -8.49 11.05
CA HIS A 163 13.95 -9.49 10.00
C HIS A 163 13.71 -8.83 8.65
N SER A 164 12.81 -7.84 8.56
CA SER A 164 12.52 -7.12 7.31
C SER A 164 13.73 -6.35 6.76
N ARG A 165 14.58 -5.78 7.62
CA ARG A 165 15.83 -5.12 7.18
C ARG A 165 16.86 -6.10 6.62
N LEU A 166 16.94 -7.31 7.18
CA LEU A 166 17.93 -8.33 6.78
C LEU A 166 17.49 -9.13 5.55
N HIS A 167 16.20 -9.48 5.48
CA HIS A 167 15.65 -10.35 4.44
C HIS A 167 14.89 -9.58 3.34
N GLY A 168 14.70 -8.27 3.52
CA GLY A 168 13.88 -7.43 2.66
C GLY A 168 12.40 -7.45 3.04
N SER A 169 11.66 -6.47 2.54
CA SER A 169 10.19 -6.42 2.60
C SER A 169 9.58 -6.92 1.28
N ALA A 170 8.34 -7.37 1.28
CA ALA A 170 7.60 -7.67 0.06
C ALA A 170 7.44 -6.41 -0.81
N VAL A 171 7.30 -5.23 -0.18
CA VAL A 171 7.36 -3.92 -0.86
C VAL A 171 8.67 -3.78 -1.63
N GLY A 172 9.81 -3.98 -0.98
CA GLY A 172 11.15 -3.86 -1.59
C GLY A 172 11.39 -4.88 -2.70
N ALA A 173 10.95 -6.13 -2.51
CA ALA A 173 11.06 -7.17 -3.54
C ALA A 173 10.24 -6.84 -4.79
N GLN A 174 8.98 -6.42 -4.62
CA GLN A 174 8.12 -6.01 -5.72
C GLN A 174 8.70 -4.80 -6.44
N LEU A 175 9.26 -3.86 -5.68
CA LEU A 175 9.89 -2.68 -6.24
C LEU A 175 11.07 -3.04 -7.16
N GLN A 176 11.94 -3.93 -6.70
CA GLN A 176 13.09 -4.38 -7.47
C GLN A 176 12.65 -5.09 -8.77
N GLN A 177 11.59 -5.90 -8.71
CA GLN A 177 11.04 -6.60 -9.88
C GLN A 177 10.39 -5.65 -10.89
N GLY A 178 9.51 -4.75 -10.44
CA GLY A 178 8.84 -3.77 -11.30
C GLY A 178 9.84 -2.85 -12.03
N TRP A 179 10.92 -2.48 -11.34
CA TRP A 179 12.00 -1.69 -11.95
C TRP A 179 12.80 -2.44 -12.99
N LEU A 180 13.14 -3.71 -12.74
CA LEU A 180 13.91 -4.50 -13.69
C LEU A 180 13.17 -4.61 -15.03
N THR A 181 11.87 -4.86 -14.99
CA THR A 181 11.02 -4.96 -16.18
C THR A 181 10.87 -3.62 -16.90
N THR A 182 10.69 -2.52 -16.16
CA THR A 182 10.53 -1.18 -16.76
C THR A 182 11.85 -0.68 -17.39
N ALA A 183 12.98 -0.86 -16.72
CA ALA A 183 14.30 -0.48 -17.23
C ALA A 183 14.71 -1.28 -18.48
N GLN A 184 14.35 -2.57 -18.53
CA GLN A 184 14.54 -3.41 -19.72
C GLN A 184 13.73 -2.88 -20.91
N GLN A 185 12.44 -2.63 -20.72
CA GLN A 185 11.56 -2.13 -21.78
C GLN A 185 11.98 -0.74 -22.29
N LEU A 186 12.39 0.17 -21.41
CA LEU A 186 12.84 1.50 -21.82
C LEU A 186 14.25 1.51 -22.41
N GLY A 187 15.14 0.60 -21.98
CA GLY A 187 16.45 0.42 -22.59
C GLY A 187 16.38 -0.11 -24.03
N GLU A 188 15.36 -0.89 -24.35
CA GLU A 188 15.07 -1.36 -25.70
C GLU A 188 14.40 -0.27 -26.57
N VAL A 189 13.45 0.49 -26.00
CA VAL A 189 12.76 1.59 -26.71
C VAL A 189 13.67 2.82 -26.92
N GLY A 190 14.53 3.15 -25.96
CA GLY A 190 15.47 4.27 -26.04
C GLY A 190 16.56 4.10 -27.10
N LYS A 191 16.88 2.87 -27.51
CA LYS A 191 17.75 2.60 -28.67
C LYS A 191 17.04 2.81 -30.01
N ALA A 192 15.71 2.67 -30.06
CA ALA A 192 14.91 2.79 -31.28
C ALA A 192 14.42 4.21 -31.58
N GLN A 193 14.47 5.13 -30.60
CA GLN A 193 13.78 6.42 -30.66
C GLN A 193 14.71 7.64 -30.47
N LEU A 194 16.00 7.50 -30.81
CA LEU A 194 16.95 8.62 -30.81
C LEU A 194 16.68 9.68 -31.90
N ASP A 195 15.77 9.43 -32.86
CA ASP A 195 15.48 10.36 -33.97
C ASP A 195 14.30 11.33 -33.72
N ALA A 196 13.58 11.22 -32.61
CA ALA A 196 12.42 12.09 -32.31
C ALA A 196 12.57 12.91 -31.03
N GLY A 197 13.81 13.27 -30.67
CA GLY A 197 14.12 13.99 -29.43
C GLY A 197 14.11 15.51 -29.58
N LEU A 198 12.95 16.15 -29.77
CA LEU A 198 12.82 17.60 -29.55
C LEU A 198 11.36 18.03 -29.37
N LYS A 199 10.73 17.69 -28.23
CA LYS A 199 9.62 18.43 -27.59
C LYS A 199 8.99 17.58 -26.47
N LEU A 200 9.52 17.69 -25.25
CA LEU A 200 8.66 17.73 -24.05
C LEU A 200 9.47 18.19 -22.82
N ALA A 201 9.74 19.49 -22.75
CA ALA A 201 10.03 20.13 -21.48
C ALA A 201 8.68 20.68 -20.96
N GLN A 202 8.29 20.25 -19.76
CA GLN A 202 7.14 20.66 -18.92
C GLN A 202 6.11 19.56 -18.70
N ALA A 203 6.44 18.61 -17.83
CA ALA A 203 5.44 17.79 -17.13
C ALA A 203 6.01 17.26 -15.80
N SER A 204 6.52 18.14 -14.94
CA SER A 204 7.12 17.74 -13.65
C SER A 204 6.36 18.35 -12.47
N THR A 205 5.24 17.74 -12.08
CA THR A 205 4.73 17.72 -10.67
C THR A 205 3.51 16.81 -10.46
N ASP A 206 2.77 16.42 -11.50
CA ASP A 206 1.48 15.71 -11.34
C ASP A 206 1.53 14.18 -11.51
N LEU A 207 2.70 13.58 -11.73
CA LEU A 207 2.81 12.18 -12.15
C LEU A 207 2.24 11.19 -11.11
N LEU A 208 2.59 11.33 -9.82
CA LEU A 208 2.01 10.51 -8.75
C LEU A 208 0.50 10.74 -8.58
N ARG A 209 0.03 11.97 -8.80
CA ARG A 209 -1.39 12.35 -8.72
C ARG A 209 -2.21 11.77 -9.88
N GLN A 210 -1.62 11.70 -11.06
CA GLN A 210 -2.23 11.15 -12.28
C GLN A 210 -2.16 9.62 -12.33
N ILE A 211 -1.11 8.99 -11.80
CA ILE A 211 -1.02 7.52 -11.66
C ILE A 211 -2.09 7.04 -10.65
N ALA A 212 -2.25 7.72 -9.52
CA ALA A 212 -3.32 7.40 -8.56
C ALA A 212 -4.72 7.58 -9.18
N ALA A 213 -4.95 8.65 -9.95
CA ALA A 213 -6.23 8.85 -10.63
C ALA A 213 -6.48 7.84 -11.77
N GLY A 214 -5.44 7.40 -12.48
CA GLY A 214 -5.52 6.45 -13.60
C GLY A 214 -5.69 4.99 -13.16
N VAL A 215 -4.97 4.56 -12.13
CA VAL A 215 -5.08 3.20 -11.54
C VAL A 215 -6.47 3.00 -10.92
N LEU A 216 -7.02 4.01 -10.24
CA LEU A 216 -8.37 3.95 -9.66
C LEU A 216 -9.48 3.94 -10.72
N GLY A 217 -9.28 4.62 -11.86
CA GLY A 217 -10.18 4.54 -13.01
C GLY A 217 -10.25 3.13 -13.62
N GLY A 218 -9.12 2.42 -13.68
CA GLY A 218 -9.04 1.06 -14.18
C GLY A 218 -9.61 -0.01 -13.23
N LEU A 219 -9.47 0.18 -11.91
CA LEU A 219 -10.03 -0.74 -10.91
C LEU A 219 -11.54 -0.54 -10.71
N ALA A 220 -12.05 0.69 -10.80
CA ALA A 220 -13.49 0.97 -10.70
C ALA A 220 -14.32 0.35 -11.84
N GLU A 221 -13.74 0.19 -13.03
CA GLU A 221 -14.36 -0.54 -14.15
C GLU A 221 -14.45 -2.05 -13.90
N GLN A 222 -13.53 -2.63 -13.09
CA GLN A 222 -13.52 -4.06 -12.78
C GLN A 222 -14.44 -4.46 -11.61
N VAL A 223 -14.95 -3.52 -10.83
CA VAL A 223 -15.83 -3.79 -9.67
C VAL A 223 -17.31 -3.48 -9.96
N LYS A 224 -17.67 -3.14 -11.21
CA LYS A 224 -19.10 -3.08 -11.59
C LYS A 224 -19.72 -4.47 -11.43
N PRO A 225 -20.73 -4.65 -10.56
CA PRO A 225 -21.43 -5.93 -10.48
C PRO A 225 -22.10 -6.20 -11.83
N ALA A 226 -21.98 -7.42 -12.32
CA ALA A 226 -22.81 -7.93 -13.41
C ALA A 226 -24.28 -7.95 -12.94
N ALA A 227 -24.95 -6.79 -13.01
CA ALA A 227 -26.37 -6.69 -12.83
C ALA A 227 -27.04 -7.26 -14.08
N LYS A 228 -27.43 -8.52 -13.93
CA LYS A 228 -28.18 -9.38 -14.86
C LYS A 228 -29.22 -8.60 -15.67
N ALA A 229 -29.13 -8.73 -16.99
CA ALA A 229 -30.23 -8.44 -17.89
C ALA A 229 -31.21 -9.63 -17.92
N GLY A 230 -32.45 -9.38 -17.50
CA GLY A 230 -33.66 -10.18 -17.74
C GLY A 230 -34.15 -11.03 -16.56
N PRO A 231 -35.48 -11.15 -16.31
CA PRO A 231 -36.57 -11.03 -17.30
C PRO A 231 -37.83 -10.20 -16.90
N GLY A 232 -38.54 -9.67 -17.91
CA GLY A 232 -40.02 -9.79 -18.03
C GLY A 232 -40.98 -8.74 -17.44
N HIS A 233 -41.78 -8.12 -18.35
CA HIS A 233 -43.20 -7.68 -18.22
C HIS A 233 -43.54 -6.50 -17.26
N LYS A 234 -44.37 -5.50 -17.59
CA LYS A 234 -45.73 -5.51 -18.21
C LYS A 234 -46.17 -4.10 -18.73
N GLU A 235 -47.06 -4.11 -19.72
CA GLU A 235 -48.20 -3.19 -20.02
C GLU A 235 -47.98 -1.67 -20.23
N THR A 236 -48.28 -1.17 -21.43
CA THR A 236 -49.59 -0.60 -21.81
C THR A 236 -49.85 -0.79 -23.30
#